data_AF-A0A529W6I5-F1
#
_entry.id   AF-A0A529W6I5-F1
#
_cell.length_a   1.000
_cell.length_b   1.000
_cell.length_c   1.000
_cell.angle_alpha   90.00
_cell.angle_beta   90.00
_cell.angle_gamma   90.00
#
_symmetry.space_group_name_H-M   'P 1'
#
loop_
_entity.id
_entity.type
_entity.pdbx_description
1 polymer ?
#
loop_
_entity_poly.entity_id
_entity_poly.type
_entity_poly.pdbx_seq_one_letter_code
_entity_poly.pdbx_strand_id
1 'polypeptide(L)'
;MSATTTHMRREIDEIPEAAARLLDGSASALAEAGRGLRERDPQFVVTVARGSSDHAATFMKYAVELTAGLAVASVGPSIASIYGAKLRLRGSACLAVSQSGKSPDIVA
;
A
#
# COMPACT_ATOMS: atom_id res chain seq x y z
N MET A 1 27.31 -25.13 19.15
CA MET A 1 25.84 -25.10 19.08
C MET A 1 25.47 -24.34 17.82
N SER A 2 24.89 -25.00 16.82
CA SER A 2 24.36 -24.27 15.66
C SER A 2 23.11 -23.53 16.14
N ALA A 3 23.13 -22.19 16.09
CA ALA A 3 21.97 -21.41 16.47
C ALA A 3 20.87 -21.63 15.42
N THR A 4 19.76 -22.25 15.81
CA THR A 4 18.60 -22.43 14.92
C THR A 4 18.08 -21.06 14.50
N THR A 5 18.16 -20.76 13.20
CA THR A 5 17.61 -19.53 12.61
C THR A 5 16.09 -19.50 12.83
N THR A 6 15.57 -18.41 13.41
CA THR A 6 14.13 -18.22 13.57
C THR A 6 13.46 -17.95 12.21
N HIS A 7 12.15 -18.20 12.11
CA HIS A 7 11.39 -17.84 10.91
C HIS A 7 11.49 -16.35 10.58
N MET A 8 11.37 -15.48 11.60
CA MET A 8 11.54 -14.04 11.43
C MET A 8 12.90 -13.66 10.85
N ARG A 9 13.98 -14.29 11.32
CA ARG A 9 15.32 -14.00 10.79
C ARG A 9 15.44 -14.42 9.32
N ARG A 10 14.94 -15.62 8.98
CA ARG A 10 14.92 -16.09 7.60
C ARG A 10 14.12 -15.16 6.69
N GLU A 11 12.93 -14.71 7.11
CA GLU A 11 12.10 -13.78 6.34
C GLU A 11 12.77 -12.40 6.16
N ILE A 12 13.50 -11.91 7.16
CA ILE A 12 14.28 -10.67 7.05
C ILE A 12 15.43 -10.83 6.05
N ASP A 13 16.13 -11.96 6.12
CA ASP A 13 17.26 -12.24 5.22
C ASP A 13 16.80 -12.36 3.74
N GLU A 14 15.53 -12.66 3.47
CA GLU A 14 14.92 -12.74 2.12
C GLU A 14 14.50 -11.37 1.54
N ILE A 15 14.54 -10.28 2.32
CA ILE A 15 14.09 -8.94 1.88
C ILE A 15 14.82 -8.47 0.61
N PRO A 16 16.16 -8.58 0.48
CA PRO A 16 16.86 -8.12 -0.71
C PRO A 16 16.40 -8.84 -1.98
N GLU A 17 16.28 -10.17 -1.97
CA GLU A 17 15.82 -10.90 -3.15
C GLU A 17 14.33 -10.63 -3.43
N ALA A 18 13.50 -10.45 -2.40
CA ALA A 18 12.10 -10.08 -2.59
C ALA A 18 11.94 -8.71 -3.26
N ALA A 19 12.74 -7.72 -2.83
CA ALA A 19 12.76 -6.40 -3.44
C ALA A 19 13.26 -6.45 -4.89
N ALA A 20 14.33 -7.19 -5.18
CA ALA A 20 14.83 -7.37 -6.55
C ALA A 20 13.75 -8.00 -7.45
N ARG A 21 13.11 -9.10 -7.01
CA ARG A 21 12.01 -9.73 -7.76
C ARG A 21 10.86 -8.78 -8.07
N LEU A 22 10.50 -7.91 -7.12
CA LEU A 22 9.46 -6.90 -7.34
C LEU A 22 9.88 -5.90 -8.42
N LEU A 23 11.09 -5.34 -8.31
CA LEU A 23 11.60 -4.33 -9.23
C LEU A 23 11.78 -4.89 -10.65
N ASP A 24 12.34 -6.09 -10.77
CA ASP A 24 12.60 -6.73 -12.06
C ASP A 24 11.30 -7.25 -12.71
N GLY A 25 10.38 -7.80 -11.90
CA GLY A 25 9.19 -8.46 -12.40
C GLY A 25 7.97 -7.54 -12.60
N SER A 26 7.92 -6.38 -11.95
CA SER A 26 6.70 -5.54 -11.91
C SER A 26 6.86 -4.17 -12.55
N ALA A 27 8.00 -3.87 -13.18
CA ALA A 27 8.29 -2.55 -13.75
C ALA A 27 7.21 -2.08 -14.73
N SER A 28 6.73 -2.96 -15.62
CA SER A 28 5.68 -2.62 -16.60
C SER A 28 4.34 -2.32 -15.93
N ALA A 29 3.92 -3.16 -14.99
CA ALA A 29 2.67 -2.98 -14.24
C ALA A 29 2.68 -1.69 -13.40
N LEU A 30 3.81 -1.38 -12.75
CA LEU A 30 3.97 -0.14 -11.99
C LEU A 30 3.97 1.10 -12.89
N ALA A 31 4.62 1.03 -14.06
CA ALA A 31 4.60 2.12 -15.03
C ALA A 31 3.20 2.37 -15.59
N GLU A 32 2.44 1.30 -15.87
CA GLU A 32 1.04 1.38 -16.30
C GLU A 32 0.15 1.98 -15.21
N ALA A 33 0.27 1.52 -13.96
CA ALA A 33 -0.46 2.08 -12.83
C ALA A 33 -0.16 3.58 -12.67
N GLY A 34 1.12 3.97 -12.74
CA GLY A 34 1.54 5.37 -12.68
C GLY A 34 0.97 6.22 -13.83
N ARG A 35 0.91 5.68 -15.06
CA ARG A 35 0.28 6.35 -16.19
C ARG A 35 -1.23 6.51 -15.96
N GLY A 36 -1.90 5.45 -15.51
CA GLY A 36 -3.32 5.48 -15.19
C GLY A 36 -3.68 6.46 -14.08
N LEU A 37 -2.78 6.69 -13.11
CA LEU A 37 -2.92 7.73 -12.09
C LEU A 37 -2.77 9.13 -12.69
N ARG A 38 -1.75 9.36 -13.53
CA ARG A 38 -1.55 10.66 -14.19
C ARG A 38 -2.72 11.05 -15.10
N GLU A 39 -3.23 10.12 -15.89
CA GLU A 39 -4.37 10.36 -16.78
C GLU A 39 -5.67 10.69 -16.02
N ARG A 40 -5.83 10.14 -14.81
CA ARG A 40 -6.98 10.39 -13.95
C ARG A 40 -6.88 11.71 -13.16
N ASP A 41 -5.68 12.28 -13.05
CA ASP A 41 -5.38 13.54 -12.35
C ASP A 41 -6.09 13.67 -10.98
N PRO A 42 -5.78 12.78 -10.01
CA PRO A 42 -6.46 12.79 -8.73
C PRO A 42 -6.08 14.04 -7.91
N GLN A 43 -7.07 14.61 -7.23
CA GLN A 43 -6.89 15.76 -6.34
C GLN A 43 -6.11 15.40 -5.06
N PHE A 44 -6.17 14.13 -4.65
CA PHE A 44 -5.48 13.57 -3.49
C PHE A 44 -5.46 12.04 -3.57
N VAL A 45 -4.64 11.41 -2.72
CA VAL A 45 -4.59 9.95 -2.59
C VAL A 45 -5.19 9.52 -1.26
N VAL A 46 -5.87 8.38 -1.26
CA VAL A 46 -6.33 7.69 -0.07
C VAL A 46 -5.61 6.36 0.05
N THR A 47 -5.08 6.04 1.23
CA THR A 47 -4.55 4.71 1.53
C THR A 47 -5.49 3.95 2.44
N VAL A 48 -5.69 2.65 2.18
CA VAL A 48 -6.50 1.76 3.00
C VAL A 48 -5.68 0.55 3.40
N ALA A 49 -5.36 0.42 4.68
CA ALA A 49 -4.50 -0.64 5.20
C ALA A 49 -4.73 -0.87 6.71
N ARG A 50 -4.14 -1.94 7.25
CA ARG A 50 -4.14 -2.23 8.69
C ARG A 50 -2.82 -2.84 9.15
N GLY A 51 -2.44 -2.61 10.40
CA GLY A 51 -1.25 -3.20 11.01
C GLY A 51 0.02 -2.83 10.24
N SER A 52 0.92 -3.78 10.00
CA SER A 52 2.18 -3.53 9.27
C SER A 52 1.98 -2.97 7.86
N SER A 53 0.85 -3.26 7.21
CA SER A 53 0.54 -2.68 5.89
C SER A 53 0.26 -1.17 6.00
N ASP A 54 -0.29 -0.71 7.13
CA ASP A 54 -0.58 0.71 7.37
C ASP A 54 0.70 1.51 7.70
N HIS A 55 1.70 0.86 8.30
CA HIS A 55 3.05 1.44 8.40
C HIS A 55 3.68 1.64 7.02
N ALA A 56 3.53 0.68 6.10
CA ALA A 56 3.99 0.85 4.72
C ALA A 56 3.21 1.97 3.99
N ALA A 57 1.90 2.05 4.20
CA ALA A 57 1.08 3.15 3.68
C ALA A 57 1.50 4.52 4.22
N THR A 58 1.90 4.59 5.49
CA THR A 58 2.43 5.82 6.10
C THR A 58 3.74 6.25 5.45
N PHE A 59 4.65 5.31 5.16
CA PHE A 59 5.85 5.64 4.38
C PHE A 59 5.48 6.15 2.98
N MET A 60 4.53 5.48 2.32
CA MET A 60 4.06 5.86 0.99
C MET A 60 3.43 7.26 0.97
N LYS A 61 2.72 7.68 2.02
CA LYS A 61 2.22 9.05 2.18
C LYS A 61 3.33 10.07 1.99
N TYR A 62 4.45 9.93 2.70
CA TYR A 62 5.57 10.86 2.57
C TYR A 62 6.18 10.82 1.17
N ALA A 63 6.35 9.63 0.58
CA ALA A 63 6.88 9.50 -0.77
C ALA A 63 6.00 10.21 -1.80
N VAL A 64 4.67 10.04 -1.73
CA VAL A 64 3.71 10.69 -2.64
C VAL A 64 3.69 12.20 -2.43
N GLU A 65 3.63 12.67 -1.17
CA GLU A 65 3.61 14.10 -0.87
C GLU A 65 4.89 14.80 -1.36
N LEU A 66 6.06 14.16 -1.19
CA LEU A 66 7.35 14.72 -1.62
C LEU A 66 7.54 14.70 -3.13
N THR A 67 7.06 13.67 -3.83
CA THR A 67 7.42 13.45 -5.24
C THR A 67 6.32 13.80 -6.23
N ALA A 68 5.05 13.71 -5.81
CA ALA A 68 3.88 14.00 -6.63
C ALA A 68 3.12 15.25 -6.18
N GLY A 69 3.42 15.80 -4.99
CA GLY A 69 2.76 16.99 -4.46
C GLY A 69 1.27 16.79 -4.10
N LEU A 70 0.82 15.54 -4.01
CA LEU A 70 -0.55 15.18 -3.68
C LEU A 70 -0.66 14.87 -2.18
N ALA A 71 -1.64 15.48 -1.52
CA ALA A 71 -1.97 15.13 -0.15
C ALA A 71 -2.41 13.66 -0.05
N VAL A 72 -2.03 12.98 1.04
CA VAL A 72 -2.46 11.61 1.30
C VAL A 72 -3.21 11.50 2.63
N ALA A 73 -4.41 10.93 2.56
CA ALA A 73 -5.23 10.59 3.71
C ALA A 73 -5.20 9.07 3.96
N SER A 74 -4.81 8.64 5.17
CA SER A 74 -4.97 7.24 5.57
C SER A 74 -6.37 6.99 6.13
N VAL A 75 -7.04 5.98 5.60
CA VAL A 75 -8.39 5.59 5.99
C VAL A 75 -8.36 4.17 6.55
N GLY A 76 -8.76 4.03 7.80
CA GLY A 76 -8.93 2.74 8.44
C GLY A 76 -10.05 1.92 7.77
N PRO A 77 -9.84 0.64 7.43
CA PRO A 77 -10.85 -0.22 6.82
C PRO A 77 -12.17 -0.28 7.63
N SER A 78 -12.09 -0.20 8.95
CA SER A 78 -13.23 -0.22 9.88
C SER A 78 -14.23 0.91 9.66
N ILE A 79 -13.80 2.06 9.11
CA ILE A 79 -14.68 3.20 8.82
C ILE A 79 -15.82 2.79 7.89
N ALA A 80 -15.51 1.98 6.87
CA ALA A 80 -16.52 1.41 5.99
C ALA A 80 -17.11 0.12 6.57
N SER A 81 -16.27 -0.82 7.03
CA SER A 81 -16.74 -2.18 7.33
C SER A 81 -17.48 -2.34 8.66
N ILE A 82 -17.12 -1.56 9.70
CA ILE A 82 -17.75 -1.62 11.03
C ILE A 82 -18.72 -0.45 11.22
N TYR A 83 -18.30 0.76 10.85
CA TYR A 83 -19.07 1.97 11.13
C TYR A 83 -20.03 2.37 10.00
N GLY A 84 -19.91 1.77 8.81
CA GLY A 84 -20.80 2.04 7.68
C GLY A 84 -20.73 3.48 7.16
N ALA A 85 -19.65 4.21 7.46
CA ALA A 85 -19.52 5.61 7.10
C ALA A 85 -19.23 5.76 5.59
N LYS A 86 -19.96 6.67 4.94
CA LYS A 86 -19.78 6.98 3.51
C LYS A 86 -18.88 8.20 3.35
N LEU A 87 -17.60 7.96 3.11
CA LEU A 87 -16.63 9.04 2.89
C LEU A 87 -16.82 9.70 1.51
N ARG A 88 -16.63 11.02 1.46
CA ARG A 88 -16.68 11.80 0.22
C ARG A 88 -15.31 11.82 -0.43
N LEU A 89 -15.02 10.81 -1.25
CA LEU A 89 -13.70 10.58 -1.85
C LEU A 89 -13.64 10.88 -3.36
N ARG A 90 -14.59 11.67 -3.87
CA ARG A 90 -14.64 12.02 -5.30
C ARG A 90 -13.35 12.74 -5.70
N GLY A 91 -12.75 12.32 -6.82
CA GLY A 91 -11.50 12.88 -7.33
C GLY A 91 -10.25 12.33 -6.64
N SER A 92 -10.37 11.32 -5.78
CA SER A 92 -9.21 10.64 -5.19
C SER A 92 -8.76 9.42 -6.01
N ALA A 93 -7.48 9.07 -5.86
CA ALA A 93 -7.01 7.72 -6.15
C ALA A 93 -6.93 6.91 -4.85
N CYS A 94 -7.40 5.66 -4.85
CA CYS A 94 -7.36 4.79 -3.68
C CYS A 94 -6.27 3.72 -3.86
N LEU A 95 -5.38 3.60 -2.87
CA LEU A 95 -4.38 2.54 -2.77
C LEU A 95 -4.66 1.66 -1.54
N ALA A 96 -5.06 0.42 -1.80
CA ALA A 96 -5.22 -0.59 -0.77
C ALA A 96 -3.93 -1.41 -0.60
N VAL A 97 -3.47 -1.59 0.65
CA VAL A 97 -2.27 -2.38 0.95
C VAL A 97 -2.65 -3.53 1.90
N SER A 98 -2.42 -4.77 1.44
CA SER A 98 -2.76 -5.99 2.17
C SER A 98 -1.79 -7.12 1.84
N GLN A 99 -1.13 -7.69 2.85
CA GLN A 99 -0.22 -8.81 2.67
C GLN A 99 -0.93 -10.09 2.21
N SER A 100 -2.14 -10.36 2.70
CA SER A 100 -2.89 -11.58 2.34
C SER A 100 -3.75 -11.42 1.10
N GLY A 101 -4.06 -10.18 0.69
CA GLY A 101 -5.02 -9.88 -0.38
C GLY A 101 -6.47 -10.35 -0.10
N LYS A 102 -6.74 -10.90 1.09
CA LYS A 102 -7.98 -11.63 1.42
C LYS A 102 -8.78 -11.00 2.56
N SER A 103 -8.33 -9.86 3.10
CA SER A 103 -9.06 -9.19 4.19
C SER A 103 -10.41 -8.71 3.66
N PRO A 104 -11.55 -9.21 4.18
CA PRO A 104 -12.87 -8.77 3.74
C PRO A 104 -13.04 -7.25 3.88
N ASP A 105 -12.39 -6.66 4.88
CA ASP A 105 -12.40 -5.22 5.13
C ASP A 105 -11.70 -4.37 4.04
N ILE A 106 -10.88 -4.98 3.17
CA ILE A 106 -10.09 -4.27 2.14
C ILE A 106 -10.63 -4.52 0.72
N VAL A 107 -11.35 -5.64 0.51
CA VAL A 107 -11.85 -6.06 -0.81
C VAL A 107 -13.32 -5.63 -1.05
N ALA A 108 -14.02 -5.16 -0.01
CA ALA A 108 -15.42 -4.76 -0.06
C ALA A 108 -15.67 -3.36 -0.65
#